data_AF-A0A316FQ07-F1
#
_entry.id   AF-A0A316FQ07-F1
#
_cell.length_a   1.000
_cell.length_b   1.000
_cell.length_c   1.000
_cell.angle_alpha   90.00
_cell.angle_beta   90.00
_cell.angle_gamma   90.00
#
_symmetry.space_group_name_H-M   'P 1'
#
loop_
_entity.id
_entity.type
_entity.pdbx_description
1 polymer ?
#
loop_
_entity_poly.entity_id
_entity_poly.type
_entity_poly.pdbx_seq_one_letter_code
_entity_poly.pdbx_strand_id
1 'polypeptide(L)'
;MDERARYFRRLKRLRGSARRWSVLGGGLTAAAAVLTPYAGIGPGDAGWAAAAGASAVLAVWRWKDHRELAATPAPPPALPEDKLSKALQRFPAGQTVLREVRRQRSRYALRGSAIADAWDRLDRASQAMVGLAGRLTGAGETAMLEAATAEQWLRDLGQRVASVERAIPVAQPGQREALTESHAGLADQFAEGVAAYEQLVAAAASYVAEDGHPVAESRHPAYFSLVDAADRLRGIAEGLAELRTTEFRTPPGFAATSPPSAAAPTSSWSPSPSASSAASSPSASSPSGSSSSASSPVAPKQAEPEFGELSEARTSKLRTPPGSRSSATG
;
A
#
# COMPACT_ATOMS: atom_id res chain seq x y z
N MET A 1 -25.21 20.76 0.62
CA MET A 1 -26.23 19.69 0.67
C MET A 1 -25.79 18.55 -0.24
N ASP A 2 -25.20 17.50 0.34
CA ASP A 2 -24.54 16.40 -0.37
C ASP A 2 -25.49 15.67 -1.35
N GLU A 3 -25.00 15.38 -2.55
CA GLU A 3 -25.76 14.70 -3.61
C GLU A 3 -26.19 13.30 -3.20
N ARG A 4 -25.37 12.62 -2.40
CA ARG A 4 -25.69 11.31 -1.81
C ARG A 4 -26.84 11.39 -0.80
N ALA A 5 -26.90 12.45 0.00
CA ALA A 5 -28.02 12.68 0.92
C ALA A 5 -29.32 12.98 0.14
N ARG A 6 -29.24 13.68 -1.01
CA ARG A 6 -30.38 13.86 -1.92
C ARG A 6 -30.79 12.52 -2.55
N TYR A 7 -29.84 11.71 -3.01
CA TYR A 7 -30.08 10.39 -3.60
C TYR A 7 -30.79 9.47 -2.59
N PHE A 8 -30.29 9.32 -1.35
CA PHE A 8 -30.94 8.48 -0.33
C PHE A 8 -32.27 9.05 0.17
N ARG A 9 -32.43 10.37 0.25
CA ARG A 9 -33.75 10.98 0.54
C ARG A 9 -34.75 10.71 -0.57
N ARG A 10 -34.31 10.73 -1.84
CA ARG A 10 -35.14 10.40 -3.00
C ARG A 10 -35.52 8.92 -2.98
N LEU A 11 -34.57 8.03 -2.69
CA LEU A 11 -34.79 6.59 -2.53
C LEU A 11 -35.77 6.29 -1.38
N LYS A 12 -35.62 6.94 -0.22
CA LYS A 12 -36.50 6.78 0.95
C LYS A 12 -37.92 7.30 0.68
N ARG A 13 -38.05 8.43 -0.05
CA ARG A 13 -39.36 8.95 -0.51
C ARG A 13 -40.03 7.99 -1.49
N LEU A 14 -39.28 7.43 -2.45
CA LEU A 14 -39.80 6.46 -3.41
C LEU A 14 -40.27 5.17 -2.70
N ARG A 15 -39.49 4.64 -1.77
CA ARG A 15 -39.87 3.47 -0.96
C ARG A 15 -41.10 3.72 -0.08
N GLY A 16 -41.19 4.91 0.53
CA GLY A 16 -42.36 5.31 1.31
C GLY A 16 -43.63 5.43 0.47
N SER A 17 -43.51 5.97 -0.74
CA SER A 17 -44.62 6.05 -1.69
C SER A 17 -45.06 4.66 -2.16
N ALA A 18 -44.11 3.79 -2.54
CA ALA A 18 -44.41 2.44 -3.00
C ALA A 18 -45.17 1.61 -1.94
N ARG A 19 -44.83 1.76 -0.66
CA ARG A 19 -45.56 1.10 0.45
C ARG A 19 -46.99 1.61 0.61
N ARG A 20 -47.22 2.92 0.48
CA ARG A 20 -48.58 3.50 0.58
C ARG A 20 -49.47 3.05 -0.58
N TRP A 21 -48.92 3.00 -1.79
CA TRP A 21 -49.67 2.57 -2.98
C TRP A 21 -49.89 1.05 -3.05
N SER A 22 -48.99 0.23 -2.51
CA SER A 22 -49.21 -1.22 -2.41
C SER A 22 -50.26 -1.59 -1.36
N VAL A 23 -50.34 -0.85 -0.24
CA VAL A 23 -51.42 -1.03 0.75
C VAL A 23 -52.77 -0.59 0.18
N LEU A 24 -52.82 0.54 -0.53
CA LEU A 24 -54.05 0.99 -1.20
C LEU A 24 -54.48 0.03 -2.31
N GLY A 25 -53.55 -0.42 -3.16
CA GLY A 25 -53.83 -1.36 -4.25
C GLY A 25 -54.29 -2.72 -3.73
N GLY A 26 -53.60 -3.27 -2.71
CA GLY A 26 -53.97 -4.54 -2.08
C GLY A 26 -55.30 -4.48 -1.35
N GLY A 27 -55.60 -3.36 -0.68
CA GLY A 27 -56.91 -3.13 -0.05
C GLY A 27 -58.05 -3.07 -1.07
N LEU A 28 -57.84 -2.38 -2.20
CA LEU A 28 -58.84 -2.27 -3.27
C LEU A 28 -59.05 -3.59 -4.01
N THR A 29 -58.01 -4.38 -4.26
CA THR A 29 -58.18 -5.71 -4.89
C THR A 29 -58.85 -6.71 -3.96
N ALA A 30 -58.52 -6.70 -2.67
CA ALA A 30 -59.21 -7.55 -1.68
C ALA A 30 -60.69 -7.15 -1.55
N ALA A 31 -61.00 -5.85 -1.52
CA ALA A 31 -62.37 -5.36 -1.48
C ALA A 31 -63.15 -5.72 -2.76
N ALA A 32 -62.54 -5.57 -3.94
CA ALA A 32 -63.15 -5.96 -5.21
C ALA A 32 -63.39 -7.48 -5.28
N ALA A 33 -62.47 -8.30 -4.80
CA ALA A 33 -62.60 -9.77 -4.78
C ALA A 33 -63.73 -10.26 -3.86
N VAL A 34 -64.02 -9.55 -2.77
CA VAL A 34 -65.14 -9.87 -1.87
C VAL A 34 -66.48 -9.39 -2.43
N LEU A 35 -66.50 -8.35 -3.27
CA LEU A 35 -67.72 -7.81 -3.89
C LEU A 35 -68.08 -8.47 -5.23
N THR A 36 -67.17 -9.21 -5.85
CA THR A 36 -67.35 -9.89 -7.16
C THR A 36 -67.98 -11.31 -7.14
N PRO A 37 -68.55 -11.84 -6.04
CA PRO A 37 -69.52 -12.90 -6.16
C PRO A 37 -70.94 -12.31 -6.06
N TYR A 38 -71.75 -12.52 -7.10
CA TYR A 38 -73.23 -12.60 -7.07
C TYR A 38 -74.16 -11.49 -7.63
N ALA A 39 -73.70 -10.58 -8.50
CA ALA A 39 -74.64 -9.82 -9.33
C ALA A 39 -74.04 -9.53 -10.72
N GLY A 40 -74.80 -9.76 -11.79
CA GLY A 40 -74.32 -9.57 -13.17
C GLY A 40 -73.62 -8.23 -13.38
N ILE A 41 -72.49 -8.27 -14.11
CA ILE A 41 -71.56 -7.15 -14.32
C ILE A 41 -72.32 -5.96 -14.94
N GLY A 42 -72.70 -4.99 -14.11
CA GLY A 42 -73.23 -3.72 -14.56
C GLY A 42 -72.13 -2.80 -15.10
N PRO A 43 -72.44 -1.81 -15.95
CA PRO A 43 -71.44 -0.87 -16.48
C PRO A 43 -70.70 -0.08 -15.37
N GLY A 44 -71.28 0.05 -14.18
CA GLY A 44 -70.60 0.63 -13.01
C GLY A 44 -69.46 -0.25 -12.48
N ASP A 45 -69.59 -1.57 -12.56
CA ASP A 45 -68.59 -2.52 -12.05
C ASP A 45 -67.37 -2.60 -12.99
N ALA A 46 -67.61 -2.44 -14.30
CA ALA A 46 -66.55 -2.26 -15.28
C ALA A 46 -65.71 -1.00 -15.02
N GLY A 47 -66.35 0.08 -14.53
CA GLY A 47 -65.64 1.30 -14.12
C GLY A 47 -64.72 1.07 -12.92
N TRP A 48 -65.19 0.36 -11.90
CA TRP A 48 -64.38 0.03 -10.72
C TRP A 48 -63.26 -0.97 -11.03
N ALA A 49 -63.54 -1.99 -11.86
CA ALA A 49 -62.52 -2.94 -12.32
C ALA A 49 -61.43 -2.25 -13.16
N ALA A 50 -61.79 -1.32 -14.05
CA ALA A 50 -60.84 -0.52 -14.82
C ALA A 50 -59.99 0.37 -13.92
N ALA A 51 -60.60 1.01 -12.90
CA ALA A 51 -59.87 1.81 -11.92
C ALA A 51 -58.91 0.96 -11.07
N ALA A 52 -59.34 -0.23 -10.63
CA ALA A 52 -58.51 -1.17 -9.89
C ALA A 52 -57.34 -1.68 -10.75
N GLY A 53 -57.60 -2.07 -11.99
CA GLY A 53 -56.57 -2.48 -12.96
C GLY A 53 -55.55 -1.36 -13.24
N ALA A 54 -56.02 -0.13 -13.47
CA ALA A 54 -55.15 1.04 -13.66
C ALA A 54 -54.26 1.30 -12.43
N SER A 55 -54.80 1.13 -11.22
CA SER A 55 -54.04 1.28 -9.97
C SER A 55 -52.95 0.21 -9.81
N ALA A 56 -53.22 -1.04 -10.21
CA ALA A 56 -52.26 -2.13 -10.18
C ALA A 56 -51.12 -1.91 -11.18
N VAL A 57 -51.43 -1.46 -12.40
CA VAL A 57 -50.42 -1.13 -13.43
C VAL A 57 -49.52 0.01 -12.96
N LEU A 58 -50.07 1.06 -12.34
CA LEU A 58 -49.29 2.16 -11.76
C LEU A 58 -48.38 1.71 -10.62
N ALA A 59 -48.82 0.76 -9.80
CA ALA A 59 -48.00 0.19 -8.73
C ALA A 59 -46.81 -0.60 -9.29
N VAL A 60 -47.03 -1.41 -10.33
CA VAL A 60 -45.97 -2.16 -11.02
C VAL A 60 -44.98 -1.21 -11.71
N TRP A 61 -45.47 -0.16 -12.37
CA TRP A 61 -44.63 0.85 -13.02
C TRP A 61 -43.75 1.60 -12.00
N ARG A 62 -44.32 2.01 -10.85
CA ARG A 62 -43.56 2.62 -9.75
C ARG A 62 -42.50 1.71 -9.13
N TRP A 63 -42.72 0.40 -9.16
CA TRP A 63 -41.75 -0.58 -8.69
C TRP A 63 -40.60 -0.76 -9.68
N LYS A 64 -40.88 -0.65 -10.99
CA LYS A 64 -39.86 -0.63 -12.05
C LYS A 64 -38.94 0.59 -11.91
N ASP A 65 -39.51 1.80 -11.76
CA ASP A 65 -38.74 3.03 -11.54
C ASP A 65 -37.81 2.92 -10.30
N HIS A 66 -38.30 2.30 -9.23
CA HIS A 66 -37.47 2.06 -8.04
C HIS A 66 -36.33 1.08 -8.33
N ARG A 67 -36.57 0.03 -9.12
CA ARG A 67 -35.51 -0.93 -9.50
C ARG A 67 -34.48 -0.30 -10.43
N GLU A 68 -34.88 0.56 -11.36
CA GLU A 68 -33.96 1.28 -12.25
C GLU A 68 -33.07 2.26 -11.47
N LEU A 69 -33.64 3.03 -10.54
CA LEU A 69 -32.87 3.92 -9.67
C LEU A 69 -31.99 3.19 -8.66
N ALA A 70 -32.37 1.99 -8.22
CA ALA A 70 -31.56 1.14 -7.35
C ALA A 70 -30.45 0.38 -8.11
N ALA A 71 -30.64 0.13 -9.42
CA ALA A 71 -29.62 -0.45 -10.29
C ALA A 71 -28.57 0.58 -10.72
N THR A 72 -28.88 1.89 -10.60
CA THR A 72 -27.89 2.93 -10.80
C THR A 72 -26.90 2.92 -9.62
N PRO A 73 -25.59 2.71 -9.84
CA PRO A 73 -24.63 2.63 -8.74
C PRO A 73 -24.68 3.91 -7.91
N ALA A 74 -24.83 3.74 -6.59
CA ALA A 74 -24.96 4.88 -5.68
C ALA A 74 -23.76 5.82 -5.87
N PRO A 75 -23.97 7.14 -5.99
CA PRO A 75 -22.88 8.09 -6.10
C PRO A 75 -21.93 7.90 -4.91
N PRO A 76 -20.61 7.82 -5.16
CA PRO A 76 -19.64 7.44 -4.15
C PRO A 76 -19.77 8.34 -2.92
N PRO A 77 -19.58 7.78 -1.72
CA PRO A 77 -19.60 8.58 -0.50
C PRO A 77 -18.57 9.69 -0.61
N ALA A 78 -19.01 10.95 -0.62
CA ALA A 78 -18.13 12.05 -0.23
C ALA A 78 -17.84 11.87 1.26
N LEU A 79 -16.91 10.95 1.58
CA LEU A 79 -16.37 10.81 2.90
C LEU A 79 -15.71 12.16 3.26
N PRO A 80 -15.70 12.58 4.53
CA PRO A 80 -14.82 13.66 4.97
C PRO A 80 -13.36 13.38 4.58
N GLU A 81 -12.97 12.10 4.42
CA GLU A 81 -11.71 11.68 3.82
C GLU A 81 -11.50 12.14 2.38
N ASP A 82 -12.54 12.32 1.55
CA ASP A 82 -12.37 12.81 0.17
C ASP A 82 -12.08 14.31 0.12
N LYS A 83 -12.62 15.08 1.08
CA LYS A 83 -12.34 16.51 1.20
C LYS A 83 -10.97 16.74 1.85
N LEU A 84 -10.64 15.98 2.89
CA LEU A 84 -9.32 16.00 3.51
C LEU A 84 -8.25 15.47 2.54
N SER A 85 -8.48 14.36 1.83
CA SER A 85 -7.52 13.86 0.84
C SER A 85 -7.39 14.80 -0.35
N LYS A 86 -8.46 15.41 -0.88
CA LYS A 86 -8.33 16.45 -1.92
C LYS A 86 -7.65 17.72 -1.40
N ALA A 87 -7.84 18.09 -0.13
CA ALA A 87 -7.13 19.20 0.48
C ALA A 87 -5.65 18.88 0.72
N LEU A 88 -5.33 17.69 1.25
CA LEU A 88 -3.97 17.20 1.46
C LEU A 88 -3.23 16.93 0.13
N GLN A 89 -3.91 16.47 -0.92
CA GLN A 89 -3.32 16.31 -2.26
C GLN A 89 -2.92 17.64 -2.88
N ARG A 90 -3.54 18.75 -2.45
CA ARG A 90 -3.22 20.10 -2.91
C ARG A 90 -1.97 20.68 -2.25
N PHE A 91 -1.49 20.07 -1.17
CA PHE A 91 -0.25 20.45 -0.50
C PHE A 91 0.81 19.35 -0.71
N PRO A 92 2.03 19.69 -1.17
CA PRO A 92 3.10 18.70 -1.32
C PRO A 92 3.45 18.00 0.02
N ALA A 93 3.31 18.71 1.14
CA ALA A 93 3.45 18.15 2.49
C ALA A 93 2.28 17.22 2.92
N GLY A 94 1.13 17.26 2.24
CA GLY A 94 0.01 16.38 2.55
C GLY A 94 0.15 14.98 1.95
N GLN A 95 0.89 14.85 0.83
CA GLN A 95 1.19 13.55 0.23
C GLN A 95 2.09 12.69 1.13
N THR A 96 3.04 13.31 1.84
CA THR A 96 3.90 12.61 2.79
C THR A 96 3.11 12.13 4.01
N VAL A 97 2.21 12.96 4.54
CA VAL A 97 1.34 12.60 5.66
C VAL A 97 0.38 11.46 5.28
N LEU A 98 -0.23 11.49 4.08
CA LEU A 98 -1.10 10.39 3.64
C LEU A 98 -0.34 9.08 3.47
N ARG A 99 0.90 9.13 2.98
CA ARG A 99 1.77 7.94 2.92
C ARG A 99 2.07 7.42 4.31
N GLU A 100 2.36 8.30 5.26
CA GLU A 100 2.66 7.91 6.64
C GLU A 100 1.43 7.35 7.38
N VAL A 101 0.26 7.97 7.20
CA VAL A 101 -1.00 7.47 7.77
C VAL A 101 -1.38 6.12 7.17
N ARG A 102 -1.23 5.95 5.85
CA ARG A 102 -1.47 4.67 5.19
C ARG A 102 -0.51 3.61 5.73
N ARG A 103 0.76 3.97 5.95
CA ARG A 103 1.80 3.11 6.53
C ARG A 103 1.50 2.72 7.98
N GLN A 104 1.08 3.67 8.81
CA GLN A 104 0.65 3.40 10.18
C GLN A 104 -0.59 2.49 10.20
N ARG A 105 -1.59 2.77 9.37
CA ARG A 105 -2.81 1.96 9.28
C ARG A 105 -2.50 0.52 8.88
N SER A 106 -1.60 0.29 7.92
CA SER A 106 -1.14 -1.06 7.58
C SER A 106 -0.43 -1.73 8.76
N ARG A 107 0.42 -1.02 9.50
CA ARG A 107 1.08 -1.58 10.70
C ARG A 107 0.08 -1.96 11.80
N TYR A 108 -0.93 -1.13 12.05
CA TYR A 108 -1.96 -1.44 13.05
C TYR A 108 -2.87 -2.59 12.62
N ALA A 109 -3.18 -2.70 11.33
CA ALA A 109 -4.01 -3.79 10.80
C ALA A 109 -3.33 -5.15 10.78
N LEU A 110 -2.01 -5.19 11.02
CA LEU A 110 -1.16 -6.38 11.05
C LEU A 110 -0.57 -6.65 12.44
N ARG A 111 -0.81 -5.79 13.44
CA ARG A 111 -0.35 -6.01 14.82
C ARG A 111 -1.02 -7.25 15.40
N GLY A 112 -0.22 -8.26 15.69
CA GLY A 112 -0.67 -9.57 16.17
C GLY A 112 -0.84 -10.63 15.08
N SER A 113 -0.63 -10.29 13.81
CA SER A 113 -0.61 -11.28 12.72
C SER A 113 0.70 -12.05 12.67
N ALA A 114 0.62 -13.31 12.26
CA ALA A 114 1.80 -14.17 12.07
C ALA A 114 2.76 -13.62 10.98
N ILE A 115 2.29 -12.75 10.08
CA ILE A 115 3.07 -12.17 8.99
C ILE A 115 3.71 -10.82 9.32
N ALA A 116 3.53 -10.29 10.54
CA ALA A 116 4.01 -8.95 10.90
C ALA A 116 5.52 -8.79 10.68
N ASP A 117 6.32 -9.77 11.10
CA ASP A 117 7.78 -9.75 10.96
C ASP A 117 8.23 -9.79 9.50
N ALA A 118 7.60 -10.64 8.69
CA ALA A 118 7.86 -10.73 7.25
C ALA A 118 7.45 -9.44 6.51
N TRP A 119 6.38 -8.79 6.95
CA TRP A 119 5.95 -7.52 6.39
C TRP A 119 6.95 -6.39 6.70
N ASP A 120 7.47 -6.31 7.93
CA ASP A 120 8.48 -5.31 8.31
C ASP A 120 9.83 -5.54 7.60
N ARG A 121 10.16 -6.81 7.29
CA ARG A 121 11.28 -7.18 6.43
C ARG A 121 11.10 -6.68 4.99
N LEU A 122 9.94 -6.92 4.39
CA LEU A 122 9.59 -6.38 3.06
C LEU A 122 9.67 -4.85 3.00
N ASP A 123 9.16 -4.18 4.03
CA ASP A 123 9.16 -2.71 4.11
C ASP A 123 10.60 -2.16 4.23
N ARG A 124 11.51 -2.86 4.92
CA ARG A 124 12.95 -2.53 4.95
C ARG A 124 13.63 -2.79 3.61
N ALA A 125 13.36 -3.94 2.99
CA ALA A 125 13.95 -4.32 1.71
C ALA A 125 13.54 -3.35 0.58
N SER A 126 12.25 -2.99 0.51
CA SER A 126 11.74 -2.00 -0.46
C SER A 126 12.35 -0.62 -0.26
N GLN A 127 12.53 -0.17 0.98
CA GLN A 127 13.25 1.08 1.27
C GLN A 127 14.71 1.05 0.80
N ALA A 128 15.40 -0.08 1.02
CA ALA A 128 16.76 -0.26 0.51
C ALA A 128 16.78 -0.20 -1.03
N MET A 129 15.84 -0.86 -1.71
CA MET A 129 15.73 -0.83 -3.17
C MET A 129 15.50 0.58 -3.72
N VAL A 130 14.62 1.36 -3.09
CA VAL A 130 14.40 2.77 -3.46
C VAL A 130 15.68 3.61 -3.31
N GLY A 131 16.50 3.32 -2.30
CA GLY A 131 17.81 3.96 -2.12
C GLY A 131 18.82 3.61 -3.21
N LEU A 132 18.71 2.41 -3.81
CA LEU A 132 19.56 1.95 -4.91
C LEU A 132 19.07 2.40 -6.29
N ALA A 133 17.77 2.72 -6.43
CA ALA A 133 17.12 3.04 -7.71
C ALA A 133 17.83 4.13 -8.52
N GLY A 134 18.41 5.14 -7.87
CA GLY A 134 19.15 6.22 -8.56
C GLY A 134 20.53 5.82 -9.07
N ARG A 135 21.04 4.64 -8.68
CA ARG A 135 22.38 4.13 -9.05
C ARG A 135 22.31 2.90 -9.94
N LEU A 136 21.17 2.22 -9.99
CA LEU A 136 20.93 1.11 -10.89
C LEU A 136 20.71 1.64 -12.30
N THR A 137 21.78 1.67 -13.11
CA THR A 137 21.72 2.07 -14.52
C THR A 137 21.90 0.87 -15.45
N GLY A 138 21.44 0.99 -16.69
CA GLY A 138 21.63 -0.06 -17.71
C GLY A 138 20.86 -1.34 -17.37
N ALA A 139 21.56 -2.45 -17.19
CA ALA A 139 20.94 -3.75 -16.86
C ALA A 139 20.23 -3.75 -15.49
N GLY A 140 20.58 -2.82 -14.59
CA GLY A 140 19.90 -2.65 -13.30
C GLY A 140 18.48 -2.10 -13.42
N GLU A 141 18.13 -1.41 -14.52
CA GLU A 141 16.82 -0.79 -14.70
C GLU A 141 15.71 -1.82 -14.91
N THR A 142 15.99 -2.92 -15.61
CA THR A 142 15.03 -4.01 -15.80
C THR A 142 14.76 -4.74 -14.50
N ALA A 143 15.82 -4.99 -13.71
CA ALA A 143 15.69 -5.58 -12.37
C ALA A 143 14.87 -4.70 -11.42
N MET A 144 14.96 -3.37 -11.56
CA MET A 144 14.12 -2.42 -10.80
C MET A 144 12.63 -2.54 -11.15
N LEU A 145 12.29 -2.71 -12.42
CA LEU A 145 10.90 -2.90 -12.85
C LEU A 145 10.33 -4.22 -12.33
N GLU A 146 11.11 -5.30 -12.39
CA GLU A 146 10.74 -6.60 -11.83
C GLU A 146 10.62 -6.56 -10.29
N ALA A 147 11.51 -5.82 -9.62
CA ALA A 147 11.39 -5.61 -8.18
C ALA A 147 10.10 -4.86 -7.82
N ALA A 148 9.72 -3.84 -8.60
CA ALA A 148 8.49 -3.09 -8.35
C ALA A 148 7.23 -3.95 -8.55
N THR A 149 7.20 -4.82 -9.56
CA THR A 149 6.08 -5.75 -9.78
C THR A 149 6.03 -6.81 -8.69
N ALA A 150 7.17 -7.39 -8.28
CA ALA A 150 7.26 -8.35 -7.19
C ALA A 150 6.82 -7.73 -5.85
N GLU A 151 7.24 -6.50 -5.54
CA GLU A 151 6.82 -5.78 -4.32
C GLU A 151 5.30 -5.59 -4.31
N GLN A 152 4.73 -5.12 -5.42
CA GLN A 152 3.28 -4.90 -5.52
C GLN A 152 2.49 -6.21 -5.35
N TRP A 153 2.99 -7.31 -5.91
CA TRP A 153 2.40 -8.65 -5.74
C TRP A 153 2.49 -9.13 -4.30
N LEU A 154 3.64 -8.99 -3.64
CA LEU A 154 3.82 -9.34 -2.22
C LEU A 154 2.91 -8.51 -1.31
N ARG A 155 2.74 -7.21 -1.59
CA ARG A 155 1.82 -6.35 -0.83
C ARG A 155 0.36 -6.80 -1.00
N ASP A 156 -0.05 -7.23 -2.18
CA ASP A 156 -1.40 -7.80 -2.41
C ASP A 156 -1.56 -9.14 -1.66
N LEU A 157 -0.55 -10.01 -1.74
CA LEU A 157 -0.56 -11.30 -1.04
C LEU A 157 -0.69 -11.13 0.48
N GLY A 158 0.09 -10.25 1.10
CA GLY A 158 -0.02 -9.98 2.53
C GLY A 158 -1.38 -9.37 2.92
N GLN A 159 -2.00 -8.56 2.05
CA GLN A 159 -3.38 -8.10 2.27
C GLN A 159 -4.40 -9.24 2.23
N ARG A 160 -4.21 -10.21 1.34
CA ARG A 160 -5.04 -11.42 1.27
C ARG A 160 -4.90 -12.25 2.54
N VAL A 161 -3.67 -12.55 2.97
CA VAL A 161 -3.39 -13.27 4.23
C VAL A 161 -4.11 -12.60 5.41
N ALA A 162 -3.92 -11.28 5.57
CA ALA A 162 -4.56 -10.53 6.65
C ALA A 162 -6.10 -10.48 6.56
N SER A 163 -6.67 -10.61 5.35
CA SER A 163 -8.13 -10.71 5.20
C SER A 163 -8.67 -12.09 5.56
N VAL A 164 -7.93 -13.16 5.23
CA VAL A 164 -8.25 -14.54 5.63
C VAL A 164 -8.14 -14.68 7.15
N GLU A 165 -7.07 -14.18 7.76
CA GLU A 165 -6.86 -14.23 9.21
C GLU A 165 -8.01 -13.57 9.99
N ARG A 166 -8.48 -12.40 9.54
CA ARG A 166 -9.64 -11.72 10.13
C ARG A 166 -10.95 -12.48 9.94
N ALA A 167 -11.05 -13.34 8.93
CA ALA A 167 -12.25 -14.13 8.65
C ALA A 167 -12.34 -15.40 9.52
N ILE A 168 -11.21 -15.98 9.94
CA ILE A 168 -11.14 -17.19 10.80
C ILE A 168 -12.07 -17.11 12.03
N PRO A 169 -12.06 -16.04 12.86
CA PRO A 169 -12.91 -15.97 14.05
C PRO A 169 -14.42 -15.91 13.73
N VAL A 170 -14.79 -15.45 12.53
CA VAL A 170 -16.20 -15.32 12.08
C VAL A 170 -16.67 -16.58 11.33
N ALA A 171 -15.75 -17.42 10.87
CA ALA A 171 -16.07 -18.64 10.13
C ALA A 171 -16.83 -19.67 10.97
N GLN A 172 -17.65 -20.48 10.29
CA GLN A 172 -18.36 -21.62 10.90
C GLN A 172 -17.35 -22.67 11.40
N PRO A 173 -17.64 -23.41 12.48
CA PRO A 173 -16.68 -24.33 13.10
C PRO A 173 -16.12 -25.37 12.11
N GLY A 174 -16.94 -25.91 11.20
CA GLY A 174 -16.47 -26.87 10.19
C GLY A 174 -15.62 -26.29 9.06
N GLN A 175 -15.58 -24.96 8.89
CA GLN A 175 -14.76 -24.29 7.85
C GLN A 175 -13.48 -23.66 8.44
N ARG A 176 -13.37 -23.57 9.77
CA ARG A 176 -12.23 -22.94 10.44
C ARG A 176 -10.92 -23.67 10.20
N GLU A 177 -10.94 -25.00 10.24
CA GLU A 177 -9.72 -25.81 10.02
C GLU A 177 -9.17 -25.59 8.61
N ALA A 178 -10.02 -25.73 7.58
CA ALA A 178 -9.64 -25.49 6.19
C ALA A 178 -9.12 -24.06 5.94
N LEU A 179 -9.74 -23.04 6.57
CA LEU A 179 -9.27 -21.65 6.48
C LEU A 179 -7.95 -21.43 7.21
N THR A 180 -7.72 -22.11 8.33
CA THR A 180 -6.47 -22.02 9.10
C THR A 180 -5.31 -22.66 8.34
N GLU A 181 -5.56 -23.81 7.70
CA GLU A 181 -4.60 -24.48 6.81
C GLU A 181 -4.28 -23.61 5.59
N SER A 182 -5.31 -23.06 4.93
CA SER A 182 -5.12 -22.14 3.80
C SER A 182 -4.36 -20.87 4.21
N HIS A 183 -4.63 -20.34 5.41
CA HIS A 183 -3.91 -19.21 5.96
C HIS A 183 -2.44 -19.53 6.18
N ALA A 184 -2.11 -20.69 6.76
CA ALA A 184 -0.74 -21.12 6.96
C ALA A 184 0.03 -21.21 5.63
N GLY A 185 -0.56 -21.86 4.61
CA GLY A 185 0.06 -21.96 3.29
C GLY A 185 0.30 -20.61 2.61
N LEU A 186 -0.64 -19.66 2.73
CA LEU A 186 -0.46 -18.30 2.20
C LEU A 186 0.59 -17.50 2.98
N ALA A 187 0.68 -17.69 4.30
CA ALA A 187 1.68 -17.05 5.14
C ALA A 187 3.10 -17.56 4.82
N ASP A 188 3.25 -18.86 4.57
CA ASP A 188 4.52 -19.47 4.16
C ASP A 188 4.95 -18.95 2.78
N GLN A 189 4.03 -18.94 1.80
CA GLN A 189 4.29 -18.36 0.47
C GLN A 189 4.70 -16.88 0.54
N PHE A 190 4.06 -16.11 1.42
CA PHE A 190 4.43 -14.71 1.63
C PHE A 190 5.84 -14.59 2.23
N ALA A 191 6.17 -15.38 3.25
CA ALA A 191 7.48 -15.36 3.88
C ALA A 191 8.61 -15.78 2.91
N GLU A 192 8.37 -16.81 2.10
CA GLU A 192 9.30 -17.26 1.05
C GLU A 192 9.49 -16.18 -0.02
N GLY A 193 8.40 -15.57 -0.49
CA GLY A 193 8.46 -14.48 -1.47
C GLY A 193 9.21 -13.25 -0.95
N VAL A 194 9.06 -12.90 0.33
CA VAL A 194 9.84 -11.84 0.97
C VAL A 194 11.34 -12.20 1.02
N ALA A 195 11.68 -13.45 1.33
CA ALA A 195 13.08 -13.89 1.33
C ALA A 195 13.71 -13.83 -0.08
N ALA A 196 12.98 -14.22 -1.12
CA ALA A 196 13.43 -14.08 -2.51
C ALA A 196 13.60 -12.61 -2.91
N TYR A 197 12.68 -11.73 -2.49
CA TYR A 197 12.81 -10.29 -2.73
C TYR A 197 14.04 -9.68 -2.03
N GLU A 198 14.33 -10.10 -0.79
CA GLU A 198 15.56 -9.67 -0.10
C GLU A 198 16.83 -10.12 -0.83
N GLN A 199 16.86 -11.34 -1.37
CA GLN A 199 17.99 -11.81 -2.19
C GLN A 199 18.15 -10.98 -3.46
N LEU A 200 17.05 -10.60 -4.11
CA LEU A 200 17.06 -9.70 -5.26
C LEU A 200 17.62 -8.32 -4.89
N VAL A 201 17.24 -7.76 -3.73
CA VAL A 201 17.79 -6.49 -3.21
C VAL A 201 19.28 -6.62 -2.91
N ALA A 202 19.72 -7.74 -2.32
CA ALA A 202 21.14 -7.99 -2.06
C ALA A 202 21.96 -8.11 -3.35
N ALA A 203 21.41 -8.76 -4.39
CA ALA A 203 22.01 -8.83 -5.71
C ALA A 203 22.11 -7.44 -6.36
N ALA A 204 21.05 -6.63 -6.27
CA ALA A 204 21.06 -5.25 -6.76
C ALA A 204 22.08 -4.37 -6.03
N ALA A 205 22.21 -4.53 -4.71
CA ALA A 205 23.23 -3.83 -3.92
C ALA A 205 24.65 -4.24 -4.34
N SER A 206 24.86 -5.53 -4.60
CA SER A 206 26.15 -6.06 -5.09
C SER A 206 26.47 -5.51 -6.49
N TYR A 207 25.49 -5.45 -7.38
CA TYR A 207 25.65 -4.80 -8.69
C TYR A 207 26.07 -3.33 -8.55
N VAL A 208 25.41 -2.56 -7.68
CA VAL A 208 25.78 -1.14 -7.44
C VAL A 208 27.16 -1.01 -6.79
N ALA A 209 27.60 -1.99 -6.00
CA ALA A 209 28.94 -2.00 -5.43
C ALA A 209 30.02 -2.22 -6.50
N GLU A 210 29.76 -3.10 -7.47
CA GLU A 210 30.66 -3.38 -8.59
C GLU A 210 30.63 -2.26 -9.65
N ASP A 211 29.44 -1.76 -10.03
CA ASP A 211 29.26 -0.64 -10.97
C ASP A 211 29.80 0.68 -10.38
N GLY A 212 29.70 0.81 -9.05
CA GLY A 212 30.28 1.89 -8.26
C GLY A 212 31.77 1.71 -7.96
N HIS A 213 32.42 0.69 -8.51
CA HIS A 213 33.88 0.59 -8.57
C HIS A 213 34.33 1.21 -9.90
N PRO A 214 34.44 2.56 -10.01
CA PRO A 214 35.10 3.13 -11.16
C PRO A 214 36.50 2.51 -11.17
N VAL A 215 36.83 1.86 -12.28
CA VAL A 215 38.19 1.42 -12.63
C VAL A 215 39.19 2.32 -11.92
N ALA A 216 39.96 1.73 -10.99
CA ALA A 216 40.57 2.33 -9.81
C ALA A 216 41.59 3.47 -10.01
N GLU A 217 41.48 4.29 -11.05
CA GLU A 217 42.42 5.37 -11.37
C GLU A 217 41.86 6.78 -11.16
N SER A 218 40.56 6.97 -10.93
CA SER A 218 39.99 8.32 -10.73
C SER A 218 39.09 8.41 -9.50
N ARG A 219 39.72 8.52 -8.32
CA ARG A 219 39.02 8.94 -7.09
C ARG A 219 38.20 10.20 -7.36
N HIS A 220 36.93 10.17 -6.98
CA HIS A 220 35.95 11.22 -7.26
C HIS A 220 36.41 12.58 -6.68
N PRO A 221 36.48 13.67 -7.47
CA PRO A 221 36.97 14.97 -6.99
C PRO A 221 36.15 15.57 -5.83
N ALA A 222 34.90 15.13 -5.66
CA ALA A 222 34.03 15.53 -4.54
C ALA A 222 34.53 15.00 -3.18
N TYR A 223 35.26 13.89 -3.14
CA TYR A 223 35.87 13.40 -1.90
C TYR A 223 36.99 14.34 -1.45
N PHE A 224 37.85 14.76 -2.39
CA PHE A 224 38.92 15.71 -2.11
C PHE A 224 38.36 17.07 -1.68
N SER A 225 37.26 17.55 -2.28
CA SER A 225 36.65 18.81 -1.85
C SER A 225 36.01 18.73 -0.46
N LEU A 226 35.47 17.57 -0.06
CA LEU A 226 34.94 17.36 1.29
C LEU A 226 36.05 17.27 2.34
N VAL A 227 37.16 16.58 2.05
CA VAL A 227 38.33 16.53 2.93
C VAL A 227 38.92 17.94 3.09
N ASP A 228 39.10 18.67 1.99
CA ASP A 228 39.63 20.03 2.01
C ASP A 228 38.70 21.00 2.77
N ALA A 229 37.38 20.85 2.64
CA ALA A 229 36.43 21.61 3.44
C ALA A 229 36.48 21.26 4.94
N ALA A 230 36.65 19.97 5.29
CA ALA A 230 36.80 19.53 6.67
C ALA A 230 38.09 20.07 7.30
N ASP A 231 39.19 20.07 6.55
CA ASP A 231 40.47 20.62 6.99
C ASP A 231 40.39 22.15 7.17
N ARG A 232 39.69 22.87 6.28
CA ARG A 232 39.40 24.30 6.48
C ARG A 232 38.60 24.57 7.75
N LEU A 233 37.57 23.75 8.03
CA LEU A 233 36.76 23.90 9.25
C LEU A 233 37.59 23.60 10.51
N ARG A 234 38.49 22.61 10.46
CA ARG A 234 39.41 22.32 11.55
C ARG A 234 40.38 23.48 11.78
N GLY A 235 40.96 24.05 10.72
CA GLY A 235 41.83 25.23 10.83
C GLY A 235 41.12 26.46 11.40
N ILE A 236 39.85 26.70 11.02
CA ILE A 236 39.04 27.78 11.60
C ILE A 236 38.77 27.53 13.09
N ALA A 237 38.47 26.30 13.48
CA ALA A 237 38.25 25.94 14.87
C ALA A 237 39.50 26.12 15.73
N GLU A 238 40.67 25.71 15.21
CA GLU A 238 41.98 25.92 15.85
C GLU A 238 42.29 27.41 15.99
N GLY A 239 42.10 28.21 14.92
CA GLY A 239 42.30 29.66 14.98
C GLY A 239 41.37 30.38 15.97
N LEU A 240 40.10 29.95 16.07
CA LEU A 240 39.17 30.47 17.07
C LEU A 240 39.57 30.08 18.51
N ALA A 241 40.18 28.91 18.70
CA ALA A 241 40.69 28.48 20.00
C ALA A 241 41.92 29.32 20.42
N GLU A 242 42.84 29.59 19.49
CA GLU A 242 44.00 30.45 19.73
C GLU A 242 43.60 31.88 20.12
N LEU A 243 42.61 32.47 19.45
CA LEU A 243 42.08 33.80 19.78
C LEU A 243 41.50 33.85 21.20
N ARG A 244 40.76 32.81 21.62
CA ARG A 244 40.27 32.72 23.00
C ARG A 244 41.41 32.62 24.02
N THR A 245 42.46 31.87 23.72
CA THR A 245 43.60 31.75 24.65
C THR A 245 44.44 33.02 24.75
N THR A 246 44.49 33.83 23.68
CA THR A 246 45.25 35.10 23.67
C THR A 246 44.48 36.26 24.31
N GLU A 247 43.15 36.32 24.15
CA GLU A 247 42.30 37.34 24.78
C GLU A 247 42.29 37.26 26.32
N PHE A 248 42.53 36.08 26.89
CA PHE A 248 42.65 35.89 28.35
C PHE A 248 44.03 36.22 28.93
N ARG A 249 45.03 36.56 28.11
CA ARG A 249 46.34 37.02 28.61
C ARG A 249 46.31 38.52 28.86
N THR A 250 45.55 38.94 29.87
CA THR A 250 45.67 40.28 30.45
C THR A 250 47.11 40.46 30.95
N PRO A 251 47.85 41.50 30.54
CA PRO A 251 49.18 41.74 31.06
C PRO A 251 49.07 42.00 32.57
N PRO A 252 49.73 41.21 33.44
CA PRO A 252 49.84 41.57 34.84
C PRO A 252 50.63 42.88 34.92
N GLY A 253 50.03 43.87 35.56
CA GLY A 253 50.65 45.16 35.81
C GLY A 253 51.99 45.00 36.50
N PHE A 254 52.91 45.91 36.14
CA PHE A 254 54.18 46.19 36.79
C PHE A 254 54.09 46.08 38.32
N ALA A 255 54.73 45.06 38.90
CA ALA A 255 55.14 45.06 40.29
C ALA A 255 56.56 44.51 40.40
N ALA A 256 57.47 45.46 40.60
CA ALA A 256 58.76 45.40 41.28
C ALA A 256 59.66 44.13 41.17
N THR A 257 60.81 44.39 40.57
CA THR A 257 62.12 43.73 40.72
C THR A 257 62.43 43.22 42.13
N SER A 258 62.88 41.95 42.23
CA SER A 258 63.89 41.47 43.18
C SER A 258 64.57 40.20 42.64
N PRO A 259 65.91 40.07 42.69
CA PRO A 259 66.67 38.92 42.19
C PRO A 259 67.12 37.99 43.35
N PRO A 260 68.03 37.02 43.14
CA PRO A 260 67.75 35.66 42.67
C PRO A 260 68.09 34.60 43.74
N SER A 261 67.50 33.40 43.68
CA SER A 261 68.05 32.26 44.42
C SER A 261 67.85 30.94 43.69
N ALA A 262 68.97 30.24 43.51
CA ALA A 262 69.15 29.01 42.77
C ALA A 262 68.73 27.79 43.58
N ALA A 263 68.16 26.78 42.90
CA ALA A 263 68.55 25.36 43.02
C ALA A 263 67.57 24.47 42.22
N ALA A 264 68.12 23.64 41.35
CA ALA A 264 67.50 22.44 40.77
C ALA A 264 67.46 21.31 41.85
N PRO A 265 67.14 20.02 41.56
CA PRO A 265 66.61 19.38 40.35
C PRO A 265 65.53 18.29 40.60
N THR A 266 65.04 17.67 39.50
CA THR A 266 64.35 16.35 39.41
C THR A 266 62.95 16.28 40.05
N SER A 267 61.96 15.54 39.57
CA SER A 267 61.95 14.20 38.97
C SER A 267 60.56 13.90 38.38
N SER A 268 60.55 13.21 37.24
CA SER A 268 59.62 12.14 36.82
C SER A 268 58.17 12.18 37.31
N TRP A 269 57.22 12.25 36.37
CA TRP A 269 56.17 11.22 36.28
C TRP A 269 55.46 11.19 34.93
N SER A 270 55.49 10.02 34.29
CA SER A 270 54.66 9.65 33.14
C SER A 270 53.41 8.92 33.63
N PRO A 271 52.23 9.18 33.05
CA PRO A 271 51.15 8.21 33.07
C PRO A 271 50.92 7.64 31.67
N SER A 272 51.17 6.33 31.55
CA SER A 272 50.68 5.49 30.46
C SER A 272 49.14 5.48 30.45
N PRO A 273 48.48 5.61 29.29
CA PRO A 273 47.09 5.18 29.17
C PRO A 273 47.06 3.68 28.85
N SER A 274 46.53 2.92 29.81
CA SER A 274 46.21 1.50 29.70
C SER A 274 45.26 1.25 28.53
N ALA A 275 45.72 0.42 27.60
CA ALA A 275 44.89 -0.20 26.59
C ALA A 275 43.80 -1.05 27.27
N SER A 276 42.54 -0.78 26.93
CA SER A 276 41.41 -1.63 27.27
C SER A 276 40.40 -1.50 26.15
N SER A 277 40.43 -2.44 25.21
CA SER A 277 39.29 -2.84 24.39
C SER A 277 39.62 -4.18 23.77
N ALA A 278 39.04 -5.21 24.37
CA ALA A 278 39.13 -6.60 23.99
C ALA A 278 38.60 -6.80 22.56
N ALA A 279 39.44 -7.37 21.71
CA ALA A 279 39.02 -8.03 20.48
C ALA A 279 38.28 -9.32 20.89
N SER A 280 36.95 -9.31 20.74
CA SER A 280 36.16 -10.54 20.75
C SER A 280 36.03 -11.03 19.32
N SER A 281 36.78 -12.07 18.99
CA SER A 281 36.59 -12.87 17.78
C SER A 281 35.35 -13.77 17.95
N PRO A 282 34.36 -13.75 17.05
CA PRO A 282 33.45 -14.86 16.92
C PRO A 282 34.08 -15.95 16.03
N SER A 283 34.33 -17.09 16.65
CA SER A 283 34.58 -18.39 16.05
C SER A 283 33.52 -18.72 14.99
N ALA A 284 33.94 -18.81 13.73
CA ALA A 284 33.15 -19.43 12.67
C ALA A 284 33.16 -20.95 12.86
N SER A 285 32.14 -21.46 13.54
CA SER A 285 31.81 -22.87 13.57
C SER A 285 31.21 -23.25 12.22
N SER A 286 31.95 -24.02 11.42
CA SER A 286 31.43 -24.69 10.23
C SER A 286 30.49 -25.83 10.66
N PRO A 287 29.24 -25.90 10.16
CA PRO A 287 28.52 -27.15 10.14
C PRO A 287 28.78 -27.86 8.81
N SER A 288 29.55 -28.94 8.90
CA SER A 288 29.43 -30.11 8.04
C SER A 288 27.98 -30.60 8.05
N GLY A 289 27.35 -30.67 6.89
CA GLY A 289 25.95 -31.09 6.77
C GLY A 289 25.61 -31.58 5.37
N SER A 290 26.16 -32.74 5.03
CA SER A 290 25.58 -33.78 4.17
C SER A 290 24.16 -33.55 3.63
N SER A 291 24.03 -33.48 2.31
CA SER A 291 22.84 -33.89 1.55
C SER A 291 23.31 -34.86 0.46
N SER A 292 23.18 -36.17 0.63
CA SER A 292 21.95 -36.97 0.54
C SER A 292 21.24 -36.75 -0.80
N SER A 293 21.80 -37.37 -1.82
CA SER A 293 21.14 -37.75 -3.06
C SER A 293 19.96 -38.68 -2.77
N ALA A 294 18.73 -38.21 -2.94
CA ALA A 294 17.55 -39.05 -2.94
C ALA A 294 16.62 -38.64 -4.10
N SER A 295 16.68 -39.44 -5.15
CA SER A 295 15.58 -39.97 -5.94
C SER A 295 14.37 -39.06 -6.23
N SER A 296 14.33 -38.61 -7.48
CA SER A 296 13.09 -38.30 -8.19
C SER A 296 12.24 -39.58 -8.41
N PRO A 297 10.94 -39.56 -8.10
CA PRO A 297 9.97 -40.40 -8.81
C PRO A 297 9.31 -39.59 -9.93
N VAL A 298 9.46 -40.11 -11.14
CA VAL A 298 8.80 -39.72 -12.39
C VAL A 298 7.28 -39.71 -12.23
N ALA A 299 6.67 -38.63 -12.71
CA ALA A 299 5.24 -38.38 -12.73
C ALA A 299 4.47 -39.39 -13.63
N PRO A 300 3.22 -39.75 -13.28
CA PRO A 300 2.34 -40.46 -14.19
C PRO A 300 1.75 -39.53 -15.26
N LYS A 301 1.84 -40.03 -16.50
CA LYS A 301 1.18 -39.62 -17.75
C LYS A 301 -0.28 -39.20 -17.49
N GLN A 302 -0.60 -37.91 -17.62
CA GLN A 302 -1.98 -37.45 -17.72
C GLN A 302 -2.45 -37.54 -19.17
N ALA A 303 -3.56 -38.25 -19.34
CA ALA A 303 -4.28 -38.45 -20.58
C ALA A 303 -4.97 -37.14 -21.01
N GLU A 304 -4.88 -36.85 -22.30
CA GLU A 304 -5.68 -35.84 -22.98
C GLU A 304 -7.16 -36.27 -23.02
N PRO A 305 -8.10 -35.37 -22.69
CA PRO A 305 -9.46 -35.48 -23.18
C PRO A 305 -9.61 -34.65 -24.47
N GLU A 306 -9.93 -35.36 -25.55
CA GLU A 306 -10.46 -34.79 -26.78
C GLU A 306 -11.67 -33.89 -26.46
N PHE A 307 -11.56 -32.60 -26.82
CA PHE A 307 -12.70 -31.71 -26.93
C PHE A 307 -13.07 -31.55 -28.40
N GLY A 308 -14.10 -32.29 -28.79
CA GLY A 308 -14.76 -32.21 -30.06
C GLY A 308 -15.44 -30.86 -30.31
N GLU A 309 -15.42 -30.51 -31.58
CA GLU A 309 -16.27 -29.58 -32.32
C GLU A 309 -17.52 -29.07 -31.60
N LEU A 310 -17.63 -27.75 -31.49
CA LEU A 310 -18.89 -27.06 -31.80
C LEU A 310 -18.59 -25.76 -32.55
N SER A 311 -18.79 -25.86 -33.85
CA SER A 311 -19.05 -24.76 -34.77
C SER A 311 -20.18 -23.89 -34.21
N GLU A 312 -20.01 -22.57 -34.15
CA GLU A 312 -21.15 -21.68 -34.38
C GLU A 312 -20.71 -20.30 -34.88
N ALA A 313 -21.31 -19.97 -36.02
CA ALA A 313 -21.13 -18.76 -36.80
C ALA A 313 -21.41 -17.50 -35.97
N ARG A 314 -20.49 -16.53 -36.00
CA ARG A 314 -20.79 -15.15 -35.61
C ARG A 314 -20.53 -14.18 -36.76
N THR A 315 -21.66 -13.75 -37.29
CA THR A 315 -21.88 -12.82 -38.38
C THR A 315 -21.25 -11.45 -38.11
N SER A 316 -20.49 -11.02 -39.12
CA SER A 316 -19.95 -9.69 -39.29
C SER A 316 -21.04 -8.62 -39.28
N LYS A 317 -21.03 -7.71 -38.31
CA LYS A 317 -21.75 -6.42 -38.41
C LYS A 317 -20.75 -5.28 -38.57
N LEU A 318 -20.61 -4.91 -39.83
CA LEU A 318 -20.07 -3.68 -40.38
C LEU A 318 -20.59 -2.47 -39.58
N ARG A 319 -19.71 -1.72 -38.92
CA ARG A 319 -20.04 -0.44 -38.27
C ARG A 319 -19.32 0.70 -39.00
N THR A 320 -20.07 1.37 -39.85
CA THR A 320 -19.70 2.61 -40.54
C THR A 320 -19.58 3.77 -39.54
N PRO A 321 -18.54 4.63 -39.61
CA PRO A 321 -18.45 5.84 -38.79
C PRO A 321 -19.29 6.99 -39.38
N PRO A 322 -19.97 7.81 -38.55
CA PRO A 322 -20.72 8.97 -39.03
C PRO A 322 -19.81 10.16 -39.36
N GLY A 323 -20.18 10.84 -40.46
CA GLY A 323 -19.40 11.88 -41.12
C GLY A 323 -19.19 13.16 -40.34
N SER A 324 -18.03 13.76 -40.64
CA SER A 324 -17.65 15.15 -40.39
C SER A 324 -18.59 16.11 -41.13
N ARG A 325 -19.40 16.87 -40.39
CA ARG A 325 -20.05 18.06 -40.95
C ARG A 325 -19.11 19.26 -40.86
N SER A 326 -18.73 19.71 -42.05
CA SER A 326 -18.13 21.01 -42.34
C SER A 326 -19.06 22.14 -41.88
N SER A 327 -18.55 23.07 -41.07
CA SER A 327 -19.17 24.36 -40.80
C SER A 327 -18.30 25.44 -41.43
N ALA A 328 -18.68 25.84 -42.64
CA ALA A 328 -18.27 27.08 -43.28
C ALA A 328 -19.50 27.99 -43.34
N THR A 329 -19.37 29.22 -42.84
CA THR A 329 -19.96 30.50 -43.31
C THR A 329 -20.24 31.45 -42.15
N GLY A 330 -19.87 32.71 -42.36
CA GLY A 330 -20.22 33.85 -41.50
C GLY A 330 -19.05 34.77 -41.27
#